data_AF-A0A7S8A8T5-F1
#
_entry.id   AF-A0A7S8A8T5-F1
#
_cell.length_a   1.000
_cell.length_b   1.000
_cell.length_c   1.000
_cell.angle_alpha   90.00
_cell.angle_beta   90.00
_cell.angle_gamma   90.00
#
_symmetry.space_group_name_H-M   'P 1'
#
loop_
_entity.id
_entity.type
_entity.pdbx_description
1 polymer ?
#
loop_
_entity_poly.entity_id
_entity_poly.type
_entity_poly.pdbx_seq_one_letter_code
_entity_poly.pdbx_strand_id
1 'polypeptide(L)' 'MSQTADQLTNIVPSATPSEAELEAWAKLPRDEQVRRYQALFAQPDCNNFTSDTPEDILAAARRRVARRRHG' A
#
# COMPACT_ATOMS: atom_id res chain seq x y z
N MET A 1 -13.76 -15.31 -19.89
CA MET A 1 -14.56 -14.53 -18.92
C MET A 1 -13.95 -14.65 -17.52
N SER A 2 -12.80 -14.01 -17.24
CA SER A 2 -12.15 -14.13 -15.92
C SER A 2 -11.32 -12.92 -15.46
N GLN A 3 -11.27 -11.81 -16.19
CA GLN A 3 -10.40 -10.68 -15.82
C GLN A 3 -11.01 -9.68 -14.83
N THR A 4 -12.31 -9.74 -14.56
CA THR A 4 -12.98 -8.76 -13.66
C THR A 4 -13.00 -9.19 -12.19
N ALA A 5 -12.79 -10.47 -11.87
CA ALA A 5 -12.76 -10.95 -10.49
C ALA A 5 -11.44 -10.66 -9.77
N ASP A 6 -10.32 -10.56 -10.51
CA ASP A 6 -8.98 -10.29 -9.96
C ASP A 6 -8.69 -8.81 -9.69
N GLN A 7 -9.51 -7.88 -10.20
CA GLN A 7 -9.34 -6.44 -9.92
C GLN A 7 -9.96 -6.02 -8.58
N LEU A 8 -10.90 -6.79 -8.03
CA LEU A 8 -11.65 -6.46 -6.81
C LEU A 8 -11.00 -7.01 -5.53
N THR A 9 -10.04 -7.93 -5.64
CA THR A 9 -9.37 -8.55 -4.49
C THR A 9 -8.29 -7.67 -3.86
N ASN A 10 -7.93 -6.56 -4.51
CA ASN A 10 -6.79 -5.73 -4.13
C ASN A 10 -7.16 -4.27 -3.82
N ILE A 11 -8.35 -4.03 -3.25
CA ILE A 11 -8.61 -2.77 -2.55
C ILE A 11 -7.83 -2.82 -1.22
N VAL A 12 -6.52 -2.70 -1.31
CA VAL A 12 -5.68 -2.17 -0.23
C VAL A 12 -5.86 -0.66 -0.24
N PRO A 13 -5.85 0.02 0.92
CA PRO A 13 -5.89 1.47 0.91
C PRO A 13 -4.67 1.98 0.16
N SER A 14 -4.91 2.54 -1.03
CA SER A 14 -3.94 3.38 -1.71
C SER A 14 -3.42 4.41 -0.71
N ALA A 15 -2.13 4.77 -0.80
CA ALA A 15 -1.58 5.85 0.02
C ALA A 15 -2.28 7.20 -0.25
N THR A 16 -2.92 7.31 -1.40
CA THR A 16 -3.80 8.42 -1.81
C THR A 16 -5.05 7.82 -2.45
N PRO A 17 -6.05 7.40 -1.66
CA PRO A 17 -7.24 6.78 -2.20
C PRO A 17 -8.11 7.83 -2.91
N SER A 18 -8.75 7.40 -4.00
CA SER A 18 -9.82 8.14 -4.67
C SER A 18 -11.13 8.05 -3.87
N GLU A 19 -12.06 8.96 -4.14
CA GLU A 19 -13.39 8.96 -3.52
C GLU A 19 -14.14 7.65 -3.72
N ALA A 20 -14.04 7.07 -4.93
CA ALA A 20 -14.67 5.79 -5.26
C ALA A 20 -14.10 4.61 -4.45
N GLU A 21 -12.80 4.63 -4.17
CA GLU A 21 -12.14 3.62 -3.33
C GLU A 21 -12.58 3.76 -1.87
N LEU A 22 -12.74 5.00 -1.37
CA LEU A 22 -13.24 5.26 -0.02
C LEU A 22 -14.69 4.77 0.12
N GLU A 23 -15.55 5.05 -0.85
CA GLU A 23 -16.95 4.59 -0.83
C GLU A 23 -17.05 3.06 -0.91
N ALA A 24 -16.24 2.42 -1.76
CA ALA A 24 -16.18 0.97 -1.86
C ALA A 24 -15.69 0.33 -0.55
N TRP A 25 -14.69 0.93 0.11
CA TRP A 25 -14.20 0.47 1.41
C TRP A 25 -15.25 0.62 2.51
N ALA A 26 -15.97 1.75 2.55
CA ALA A 26 -17.01 2.01 3.55
C ALA A 26 -18.18 1.01 3.48
N LYS A 27 -18.44 0.44 2.29
CA LYS A 27 -19.47 -0.59 2.08
C LYS A 27 -19.06 -1.98 2.60
N LEU A 28 -17.78 -2.21 2.90
CA LEU A 28 -17.34 -3.49 3.45
C LEU A 28 -17.81 -3.66 4.90
N PRO A 29 -18.22 -4.87 5.32
CA PRO A 29 -18.42 -5.20 6.72
C PRO A 29 -17.17 -4.90 7.55
N ARG A 30 -17.36 -4.51 8.81
CA ARG A 30 -16.24 -4.12 9.69
C ARG A 30 -15.19 -5.21 9.83
N ASP A 31 -15.61 -6.46 9.95
CA ASP A 31 -14.69 -7.60 10.09
C ASP A 31 -13.83 -7.82 8.85
N GLU A 32 -14.39 -7.59 7.65
CA GLU A 32 -13.63 -7.70 6.41
C GLU A 32 -12.63 -6.54 6.26
N GLN A 33 -12.99 -5.33 6.69
CA GLN A 33 -12.03 -4.22 6.77
C GLN A 33 -10.85 -4.56 7.69
N VAL A 34 -11.13 -5.11 8.88
CA VAL A 34 -10.10 -5.51 9.86
C VAL A 34 -9.23 -6.64 9.30
N ARG A 35 -9.84 -7.67 8.70
CA ARG A 35 -9.12 -8.79 8.09
C ARG A 35 -8.14 -8.32 7.02
N ARG A 36 -8.57 -7.39 6.16
CA ARG A 36 -7.71 -6.79 5.11
C ARG A 36 -6.56 -5.98 5.69
N TYR A 37 -6.79 -5.20 6.75
CA TYR A 37 -5.71 -4.49 7.44
C TYR A 37 -4.72 -5.45 8.11
N GLN A 38 -5.20 -6.51 8.77
CA GLN A 38 -4.33 -7.51 9.38
C GLN A 38 -3.46 -8.21 8.34
N ALA A 39 -4.02 -8.58 7.18
CA ALA A 39 -3.27 -9.18 6.09
C ALA A 39 -2.21 -8.23 5.51
N LEU A 40 -2.52 -6.93 5.42
CA LEU A 40 -1.56 -5.90 4.98
C LEU A 40 -0.41 -5.75 5.97
N PHE A 41 -0.69 -5.61 7.26
CA PHE A 41 0.35 -5.42 8.28
C PHE A 41 1.15 -6.68 8.60
N ALA A 42 0.67 -7.86 8.18
CA ALA A 42 1.44 -9.09 8.24
C ALA A 42 2.56 -9.17 7.19
N GLN A 43 2.61 -8.24 6.22
CA GLN A 43 3.68 -8.21 5.22
C GLN A 43 5.04 -7.93 5.88
N PRO A 44 6.12 -8.62 5.46
CA PRO A 44 7.45 -8.46 6.07
C PRO A 44 7.95 -7.01 6.05
N ASP A 45 7.64 -6.27 4.98
CA ASP A 45 8.06 -4.88 4.81
C ASP A 45 7.39 -3.93 5.82
N CYS A 46 6.21 -4.28 6.35
CA CYS A 46 5.50 -3.47 7.34
C CYS A 46 6.07 -3.62 8.77
N ASN A 47 6.87 -4.65 9.03
CA ASN A 47 7.47 -4.93 10.34
C ASN A 47 9.00 -4.81 10.34
N ASN A 48 9.58 -4.21 9.29
CA ASN A 48 11.00 -3.93 9.24
C ASN A 48 11.31 -2.67 10.05
N PHE A 49 11.90 -2.87 11.23
CA PHE A 49 12.48 -1.80 12.01
C PHE A 49 13.81 -1.37 11.37
N THR A 50 13.99 -0.07 11.20
CA THR A 50 15.25 0.51 10.71
C THR A 50 15.81 1.49 11.74
N SER A 51 17.13 1.55 11.84
CA SER A 51 17.84 2.61 12.56
C SER A 51 18.03 3.87 11.72
N ASP A 52 17.58 3.86 10.46
CA ASP A 52 17.65 5.00 9.56
C ASP A 52 16.88 6.18 10.15
N THR A 53 17.53 7.34 10.11
CA THR A 53 16.85 8.60 10.40
C THR A 53 15.90 8.97 9.26
N PRO A 54 14.91 9.84 9.49
CA PRO A 54 14.09 10.39 8.41
C PRO A 54 14.92 10.96 7.25
N GLU A 55 16.06 11.58 7.55
CA GLU A 55 17.01 12.11 6.56
C GLU A 55 17.64 11.00 5.70
N ASP A 56 18.02 9.88 6.32
CA ASP A 56 18.56 8.71 5.62
C ASP A 56 17.53 8.11 4.64
N ILE A 57 16.28 8.01 5.09
CA ILE A 57 15.15 7.55 4.29
C ILE A 57 14.94 8.48 3.08
N LEU A 58 14.94 9.80 3.31
CA LEU A 58 14.77 10.79 2.25
C LEU A 58 15.93 10.75 1.24
N ALA A 59 17.17 10.63 1.72
CA ALA A 59 18.35 10.51 0.87
C ALA A 59 18.28 9.23 0.01
N ALA A 60 17.87 8.10 0.59
CA ALA A 60 17.69 6.84 -0.13
C ALA A 60 16.60 6.94 -1.21
N ALA A 61 15.47 7.57 -0.90
CA ALA A 61 14.39 7.81 -1.86
C ALA A 61 14.86 8.66 -3.05
N ARG A 62 15.58 9.76 -2.78
CA ARG A 62 16.18 10.61 -3.82
C ARG A 62 17.13 9.85 -4.72
N ARG A 63 18.00 9.00 -4.16
CA ARG A 63 18.91 8.13 -4.92
C ARG A 63 18.15 7.15 -5.83
N ARG A 64 17.06 6.54 -5.37
CA ARG A 64 16.21 5.66 -6.20
C ARG A 64 15.61 6.40 -7.39
N VAL A 65 15.08 7.61 -7.17
CA VAL A 65 14.51 8.43 -8.25
C VAL A 65 15.56 8.86 -9.27
N ALA A 66 16.72 9.32 -8.80
CA ALA A 66 17.83 9.70 -9.69
C ALA A 66 18.27 8.52 -10.58
N ARG A 67 18.35 7.31 -10.01
CA ARG A 67 18.71 6.10 -10.77
C ARG A 67 17.72 5.77 -11.90
N ARG A 68 16.42 6.06 -11.71
CA ARG A 68 15.39 5.87 -12.75
C ARG A 68 15.48 6.87 -13.90
N ARG A 69 16.13 8.03 -13.69
CA ARG A 69 16.30 9.07 -14.72
C ARG A 69 17.50 8.85 -15.64
N HIS A 70 18.38 7.91 -15.29
CA HIS A 70 19.63 7.64 -16.01
C HIS A 70 19.63 6.27 -16.71
N GLY A 71 18.46 5.64 -16.86
CA GLY A 71 18.27 4.39 -17.60
C GLY A 71 17.15 4.52 -18.62
#